data_AF-A0A926KQY0-F1
#
_entry.id   AF-A0A926KQY0-F1
#
_cell.length_a   1.000
_cell.length_b   1.000
_cell.length_c   1.000
_cell.angle_alpha   90.00
_cell.angle_beta   90.00
_cell.angle_gamma   90.00
#
_symmetry.space_group_name_H-M   'P 1'
#
loop_
_entity.id
_entity.type
_entity.pdbx_description
1 polymer ?
#
loop_
_entity_poly.entity_id
_entity_poly.type
_entity_poly.pdbx_seq_one_letter_code
_entity_poly.pdbx_strand_id
1 'polypeptide(L)'
;MDFRYPYIVIIHRNERGWIALQDKKKFDADWDLVNKLDKMAIDYLKDGFSPKETQGLILNSELFKEWKSTERCFDVHYHDILRFEDLSSSLEFDNYVNMLKSIAFRKMEDKANSFEIESNTIYNGPTVHDTNSGRVYDRLFYQIGISISPFELGIEMGKFCKSMNFSEPIGLLEFLALFTNNASGLLNLGLEKLQELSDKQFIIEEFKNKYILKYKK
;
A
#
# COMPACT_ATOMS: atom_id res chain seq x y z
N MET A 1 -9.42 14.19 -3.77
CA MET A 1 -9.58 12.97 -2.96
C MET A 1 -8.96 13.25 -1.60
N ASP A 2 -9.77 13.16 -0.56
CA ASP A 2 -9.42 13.48 0.83
C ASP A 2 -8.82 12.19 1.44
N PHE A 3 -7.49 12.08 1.51
CA PHE A 3 -6.80 10.90 2.05
C PHE A 3 -6.87 10.93 3.58
N ARG A 4 -7.91 10.34 4.16
CA ARG A 4 -7.94 10.07 5.60
C ARG A 4 -7.41 8.66 5.84
N TYR A 5 -6.16 8.53 6.26
CA TYR A 5 -5.63 7.29 6.82
C TYR A 5 -6.42 6.96 8.10
N PRO A 6 -7.03 5.77 8.23
CA PRO A 6 -7.72 5.39 9.45
C PRO A 6 -6.71 4.98 10.50
N TYR A 7 -6.23 5.93 11.31
CA TYR A 7 -5.60 5.58 12.58
C TYR A 7 -6.70 5.25 13.58
N ILE A 8 -6.57 4.09 14.24
CA ILE A 8 -7.44 3.67 15.34
C ILE A 8 -7.19 4.64 16.50
N VAL A 9 -8.10 5.61 16.67
CA VAL A 9 -8.17 6.41 17.89
C VAL A 9 -8.63 5.46 19.00
N ILE A 10 -7.73 5.10 19.91
CA ILE A 10 -8.10 4.43 21.16
C ILE A 10 -8.87 5.45 22.00
N ILE A 11 -10.20 5.45 21.86
CA ILE A 11 -11.08 6.29 22.67
C ILE A 11 -11.11 5.68 24.07
N HIS A 12 -10.41 6.29 25.02
CA HIS A 12 -10.67 6.04 26.44
C HIS A 12 -12.08 6.54 26.77
N ARG A 13 -13.01 5.59 26.97
CA ARG A 13 -14.34 5.89 27.54
C ARG A 13 -14.14 6.36 28.98
N ASN A 14 -14.21 7.67 29.20
CA ASN A 14 -14.55 8.23 30.50
C ASN A 14 -16.08 8.17 30.65
N GLU A 15 -16.55 7.86 31.86
CA GLU A 15 -17.97 7.76 32.25
C GLU A 15 -18.81 9.03 32.01
N ARG A 16 -18.19 10.15 31.62
CA ARG A 16 -18.89 11.37 31.19
C ARG A 16 -18.87 11.46 29.68
N GLY A 17 -19.97 11.03 29.07
CA GLY A 17 -20.25 11.25 27.66
C GLY A 17 -20.02 12.71 27.26
N TRP A 18 -19.68 12.90 25.98
CA TRP A 18 -19.27 14.14 25.31
C TRP A 18 -17.80 14.50 25.50
N ILE A 19 -16.97 14.16 24.51
CA ILE A 19 -15.75 14.94 24.21
C ILE A 19 -16.23 16.40 24.06
N ALA A 20 -15.76 17.30 24.91
CA ALA A 20 -16.21 18.70 24.86
C ALA A 20 -15.96 19.23 23.43
N LEU A 21 -16.94 19.93 22.85
CA LEU A 21 -16.83 20.48 21.48
C LEU A 21 -15.55 21.31 21.26
N GLN A 22 -14.97 21.88 22.31
CA GLN A 22 -13.66 22.54 22.29
C GLN A 22 -12.50 21.58 22.01
N ASP A 23 -12.50 20.39 22.61
CA ASP A 23 -11.47 19.37 22.39
C ASP A 23 -11.51 18.84 20.95
N LYS A 24 -12.72 18.73 20.37
CA LYS A 24 -12.88 18.34 18.96
C LYS A 24 -12.32 19.39 18.00
N LYS A 25 -12.62 20.69 18.21
CA LYS A 25 -12.09 21.77 17.36
C LYS A 25 -10.57 21.87 17.42
N LYS A 26 -9.99 21.70 18.62
CA LYS A 26 -8.53 21.68 18.79
C LYS A 26 -7.91 20.46 18.08
N PHE A 27 -8.51 19.29 18.25
CA PHE A 27 -8.09 18.07 17.57
C PHE A 27 -8.12 18.23 16.04
N ASP A 28 -9.22 18.71 15.49
CA ASP A 28 -9.36 18.90 14.04
C ASP A 28 -8.30 19.89 13.51
N ALA A 29 -8.01 20.98 14.25
CA ALA A 29 -6.97 21.94 13.87
C ALA A 29 -5.54 21.38 13.95
N ASP A 30 -5.22 20.63 15.01
CA ASP A 30 -3.94 19.95 15.15
C ASP A 30 -3.77 18.89 14.05
N TRP A 31 -4.83 18.14 13.75
CA TRP A 31 -4.85 17.14 12.68
C TRP A 31 -4.64 17.76 11.30
N ASP A 32 -5.28 18.90 11.00
CA ASP A 32 -5.08 19.63 9.75
C ASP A 32 -3.65 20.09 9.57
N LEU A 33 -2.99 20.55 10.64
CA LEU A 33 -1.58 20.97 10.58
C LEU A 33 -0.65 19.78 10.33
N VAL A 34 -0.91 18.64 10.97
CA VAL A 34 -0.16 17.39 10.74
C VAL A 34 -0.31 16.90 9.31
N ASN A 35 -1.52 16.92 8.76
CA ASN A 35 -1.76 16.54 7.37
C ASN A 35 -0.99 17.45 6.40
N LYS A 36 -0.86 18.75 6.70
CA LYS A 36 -0.05 19.67 5.90
C LYS A 36 1.46 19.34 5.99
N LEU A 37 1.96 19.07 7.19
CA LEU A 37 3.36 18.69 7.42
C LEU A 37 3.70 17.35 6.74
N ASP A 38 2.82 16.36 6.85
CA ASP A 38 3.00 15.05 6.23
C ASP A 38 2.91 15.13 4.71
N LYS A 39 1.97 15.92 4.18
CA LYS A 39 1.91 16.19 2.74
C LYS A 39 3.19 16.83 2.24
N MET A 40 3.72 17.82 2.96
CA MET A 40 4.99 18.47 2.62
C MET A 40 6.16 17.48 2.65
N ALA A 41 6.20 16.58 3.65
CA ALA A 41 7.21 15.52 3.73
C ALA A 41 7.11 14.54 2.56
N ILE A 42 5.89 14.11 2.21
CA ILE A 42 5.62 13.24 1.07
C ILE A 42 6.04 13.91 -0.24
N ASP A 43 5.76 15.20 -0.43
CA ASP A 43 6.14 15.93 -1.63
C ASP A 43 7.67 16.00 -1.77
N TYR A 44 8.42 16.26 -0.68
CA TYR A 44 9.88 16.18 -0.70
C TYR A 44 10.40 14.77 -1.03
N LEU A 45 9.85 13.73 -0.42
CA LEU A 45 10.26 12.36 -0.74
C LEU A 45 10.01 12.02 -2.22
N LYS A 46 8.89 12.51 -2.79
CA LYS A 46 8.60 12.37 -4.23
C LYS A 46 9.55 13.14 -5.13
N ASP A 47 10.05 14.28 -4.66
CA ASP A 47 11.08 15.07 -5.36
C ASP A 47 12.48 14.44 -5.26
N GLY A 48 12.63 13.31 -4.55
CA GLY A 48 13.86 12.53 -4.48
C GLY A 48 14.76 12.84 -3.29
N PHE A 49 14.29 13.64 -2.32
CA PHE A 49 15.02 13.86 -1.08
C PHE A 49 15.04 12.59 -0.22
N SER A 50 16.15 12.32 0.46
CA SER A 50 16.23 11.22 1.44
C SER A 50 15.36 11.49 2.67
N PRO A 51 15.02 10.46 3.47
CA PRO A 51 14.32 10.64 4.75
C PRO A 51 15.00 11.66 5.67
N LYS A 52 16.34 11.67 5.71
CA LYS A 52 17.12 12.58 6.55
C LYS A 52 17.09 14.03 6.05
N GLU A 53 17.17 14.23 4.73
CA GLU A 53 17.04 15.57 4.13
C GLU A 53 15.62 16.10 4.33
N THR A 54 14.61 15.27 4.08
CA THR A 54 13.19 15.60 4.30
C THR A 54 12.94 15.98 5.75
N GLN A 55 13.48 15.22 6.71
CA GLN A 55 13.40 15.56 8.13
C GLN A 55 14.01 16.96 8.39
N GLY A 56 15.21 17.22 7.86
CA GLY A 56 15.86 18.52 7.99
C GLY A 56 15.02 19.67 7.43
N LEU A 57 14.38 19.48 6.28
CA LEU A 57 13.51 20.48 5.65
C LEU A 57 12.23 20.72 6.48
N ILE A 58 11.60 19.65 6.97
CA ILE A 58 10.41 19.75 7.81
C ILE A 58 10.71 20.44 9.13
N LEU A 59 11.77 20.06 9.82
CA LEU A 59 12.16 20.67 11.09
C LEU A 59 12.51 22.17 10.98
N ASN A 60 12.92 22.62 9.79
CA ASN A 60 13.19 24.02 9.49
C ASN A 60 12.00 24.79 8.89
N SER A 61 10.88 24.12 8.63
CA SER A 61 9.70 24.72 7.98
C SER A 61 8.93 25.66 8.92
N GLU A 62 8.24 26.66 8.36
CA GLU A 62 7.34 27.53 9.12
C GLU A 62 6.17 26.74 9.73
N LEU A 63 5.67 25.72 9.05
CA LEU A 63 4.62 24.84 9.57
C LEU A 63 5.06 24.08 10.82
N PHE A 64 6.33 23.66 10.90
CA PHE A 64 6.83 22.98 12.10
C PHE A 64 7.12 23.96 13.24
N LYS A 65 7.54 25.19 12.93
CA LYS A 65 7.61 26.27 13.93
C LYS A 65 6.22 26.57 14.51
N GLU A 66 5.18 26.57 13.68
CA GLU A 66 3.81 26.64 14.13
C GLU A 66 3.48 25.44 15.02
N TRP A 67 3.78 24.21 14.61
CA TRP A 67 3.57 22.99 15.41
C TRP A 67 4.16 23.11 16.81
N LYS A 68 5.41 23.57 16.95
CA LYS A 68 6.10 23.71 18.25
C LYS A 68 5.63 24.89 19.12
N SER A 69 4.98 25.91 18.55
CA SER A 69 4.69 27.15 19.28
C SER A 69 3.48 27.05 20.22
N THR A 70 2.72 25.95 20.18
CA THR A 70 1.51 25.76 20.98
C THR A 70 1.43 24.36 21.56
N GLU A 71 0.74 24.22 22.69
CA GLU A 71 0.48 22.93 23.31
C GLU A 71 -0.54 22.12 22.47
N ARG A 72 -0.12 20.95 21.99
CA ARG A 72 -0.89 20.09 21.09
C ARG A 72 -1.72 19.06 21.86
N CYS A 73 -2.82 18.61 21.27
CA CYS A 73 -3.67 17.58 21.87
C CYS A 73 -3.14 16.15 21.67
N PHE A 74 -2.14 15.97 20.81
CA PHE A 74 -1.38 14.73 20.64
C PHE A 74 0.05 15.05 20.19
N ASP A 75 0.96 14.09 20.41
CA ASP A 75 2.36 14.22 20.00
C ASP A 75 2.58 13.60 18.62
N VAL A 76 3.51 14.19 17.87
CA VAL A 76 3.92 13.74 16.54
C VAL A 76 5.43 13.86 16.48
N HIS A 77 6.10 12.70 16.43
CA HIS A 77 7.55 12.60 16.58
C HIS A 77 8.31 12.97 15.30
N TYR A 78 8.19 14.20 14.80
CA TYR A 78 8.95 14.69 13.62
C TYR A 78 10.47 14.75 13.84
N HIS A 79 10.92 14.66 15.08
CA HIS A 79 12.34 14.49 15.40
C HIS A 79 12.84 13.05 15.26
N ASP A 80 11.93 12.08 15.15
CA ASP A 80 12.27 10.68 14.90
C ASP A 80 12.42 10.44 13.38
N ILE A 81 13.57 9.89 12.98
CA ILE A 81 13.83 9.55 11.59
C ILE A 81 12.91 8.45 11.08
N LEU A 82 12.46 7.55 11.98
CA LEU A 82 11.59 6.42 11.63
C LEU A 82 10.30 6.87 10.96
N ARG A 83 9.75 8.03 11.33
CA ARG A 83 8.56 8.60 10.66
C ARG A 83 8.79 8.81 9.16
N PHE A 84 9.96 9.32 8.79
CA PHE A 84 10.28 9.63 7.40
C PHE A 84 10.69 8.37 6.63
N GLU A 85 11.34 7.42 7.30
CA GLU A 85 11.58 6.08 6.75
C GLU A 85 10.28 5.34 6.47
N ASP A 86 9.28 5.42 7.36
CA ASP A 86 7.94 4.85 7.17
C ASP A 86 7.19 5.51 6.00
N LEU A 87 7.26 6.84 5.86
CA LEU A 87 6.69 7.56 4.73
C LEU A 87 7.36 7.18 3.41
N SER A 88 8.70 7.09 3.39
CA SER A 88 9.47 6.64 2.22
C SER A 88 9.09 5.22 1.83
N SER A 89 9.05 4.31 2.81
CA SER A 89 8.66 2.90 2.61
C SER A 89 7.23 2.79 2.07
N SER A 90 6.32 3.64 2.54
CA SER A 90 4.93 3.69 2.06
C SER A 90 4.87 4.13 0.60
N LEU A 91 5.65 5.15 0.20
CA LEU A 91 5.74 5.60 -1.19
C LEU A 91 6.36 4.54 -2.10
N GLU A 92 7.41 3.86 -1.64
CA GLU A 92 8.00 2.72 -2.36
C GLU A 92 6.99 1.60 -2.58
N PHE A 93 6.22 1.26 -1.54
CA PHE A 93 5.16 0.25 -1.64
C PHE A 93 4.04 0.68 -2.62
N ASP A 94 3.59 1.93 -2.58
CA ASP A 94 2.58 2.45 -3.50
C ASP A 94 3.07 2.40 -4.95
N ASN A 95 4.33 2.81 -5.19
CA ASN A 95 4.96 2.73 -6.51
C ASN A 95 5.05 1.29 -7.01
N TYR A 96 5.41 0.36 -6.12
CA TYR A 96 5.46 -1.06 -6.42
C TYR A 96 4.09 -1.63 -6.79
N VAL A 97 3.04 -1.32 -6.01
CA VAL A 97 1.67 -1.75 -6.31
C VAL A 97 1.17 -1.17 -7.63
N ASN A 98 1.46 0.10 -7.92
CA ASN A 98 1.09 0.74 -9.19
C ASN A 98 1.82 0.10 -10.39
N MET A 99 3.09 -0.26 -10.23
CA MET A 99 3.84 -1.00 -11.25
C MET A 99 3.18 -2.37 -11.53
N LEU A 100 2.83 -3.14 -10.49
CA LEU A 100 2.12 -4.41 -10.66
C LEU A 100 0.77 -4.25 -11.36
N LYS A 101 -0.01 -3.23 -10.97
CA LYS A 101 -1.29 -2.90 -11.64
C LYS A 101 -1.10 -2.53 -13.10
N SER A 102 -0.04 -1.80 -13.45
CA SER A 102 0.28 -1.46 -14.84
C SER A 102 0.57 -2.72 -15.68
N ILE A 103 1.36 -3.65 -15.14
CA ILE A 103 1.63 -4.95 -15.79
C ILE A 103 0.33 -5.75 -15.94
N ALA A 104 -0.47 -5.84 -14.88
CA ALA A 104 -1.77 -6.52 -14.90
C ALA A 104 -2.74 -5.93 -15.93
N PHE A 105 -2.84 -4.60 -16.00
CA PHE A 105 -3.67 -3.89 -16.97
C PHE A 105 -3.26 -4.22 -18.41
N ARG A 106 -1.95 -4.13 -18.71
CA ARG A 106 -1.43 -4.53 -20.03
C ARG A 106 -1.75 -6.00 -20.34
N LYS A 107 -1.75 -6.88 -19.34
CA LYS A 107 -2.11 -8.29 -19.53
C LYS A 107 -3.60 -8.48 -19.79
N MET A 108 -4.47 -7.73 -19.14
CA MET A 108 -5.91 -7.72 -19.39
C MET A 108 -6.22 -7.26 -20.83
N GLU A 109 -5.50 -6.25 -21.33
CA GLU A 109 -5.61 -5.74 -22.70
C GLU A 109 -4.91 -6.61 -23.77
N ASP A 110 -4.35 -7.78 -23.41
CA ASP A 110 -3.51 -8.62 -24.28
C ASP A 110 -2.28 -7.92 -24.89
N LYS A 111 -1.86 -6.80 -24.29
CA LYS A 111 -0.66 -6.03 -24.69
C LYS A 111 0.60 -6.46 -23.94
N ALA A 112 0.49 -7.19 -22.84
CA ALA A 112 1.63 -7.72 -22.09
C ALA A 112 2.12 -9.03 -22.73
N ASN A 113 3.00 -8.91 -23.74
CA ASN A 113 3.63 -10.05 -24.41
C ASN A 113 5.08 -9.79 -24.87
N SER A 114 5.89 -9.02 -24.15
CA SER A 114 7.32 -8.93 -24.48
C SER A 114 8.26 -9.06 -23.29
N PHE A 115 9.28 -9.90 -23.51
CA PHE A 115 10.49 -10.03 -22.70
C PHE A 115 11.20 -8.67 -22.53
N GLU A 116 11.02 -7.76 -23.50
CA GLU A 116 11.52 -6.38 -23.47
C GLU A 116 10.88 -5.50 -22.38
N ILE A 117 9.64 -5.78 -21.96
CA ILE A 117 9.01 -5.03 -20.85
C ILE A 117 9.62 -5.47 -19.51
N GLU A 118 9.89 -6.76 -19.33
CA GLU A 118 10.50 -7.30 -18.12
C GLU A 118 11.93 -6.78 -17.94
N SER A 119 12.76 -6.79 -19.00
CA SER A 119 14.15 -6.34 -18.94
C SER A 119 14.33 -4.86 -18.59
N ASN A 120 13.30 -4.04 -18.81
CA ASN A 120 13.30 -2.60 -18.55
C ASN A 120 12.59 -2.22 -17.24
N THR A 121 12.06 -3.19 -16.49
CA THR A 121 11.34 -2.92 -15.24
C THR A 121 12.29 -3.01 -14.05
N ILE A 122 12.54 -1.86 -13.40
CA ILE A 122 13.28 -1.81 -12.14
C ILE A 122 12.29 -2.02 -10.99
N TYR A 123 12.50 -3.07 -10.19
CA TYR A 123 11.64 -3.39 -9.06
C TYR A 123 12.11 -2.67 -7.79
N ASN A 124 11.57 -1.46 -7.56
CA ASN A 124 11.79 -0.73 -6.31
C ASN A 124 10.64 -1.01 -5.33
N GLY A 125 10.64 -2.21 -4.74
CA GLY A 125 9.58 -2.63 -3.82
C GLY A 125 10.00 -3.78 -2.90
N PRO A 126 9.06 -4.35 -2.12
CA PRO A 126 9.37 -5.39 -1.15
C PRO A 126 9.70 -6.70 -1.87
N THR A 127 10.97 -6.90 -2.23
CA THR A 127 11.47 -8.12 -2.88
C THR A 127 12.44 -8.90 -1.99
N VAL A 128 12.55 -10.21 -2.23
CA VAL A 128 13.55 -11.07 -1.60
C VAL A 128 14.47 -11.65 -2.68
N HIS A 129 15.78 -11.51 -2.46
CA HIS A 129 16.80 -12.19 -3.26
C HIS A 129 17.05 -13.58 -2.67
N ASP A 130 16.65 -14.63 -3.38
CA ASP A 130 16.96 -15.99 -2.96
C ASP A 130 18.40 -16.33 -3.36
N THR A 131 19.26 -16.55 -2.36
CA THR A 131 20.67 -16.86 -2.56
C THR A 131 20.88 -18.18 -3.29
N ASN A 132 19.94 -19.13 -3.21
CA ASN A 132 20.10 -20.45 -3.83
C ASN A 132 19.79 -20.42 -5.33
N SER A 133 18.71 -19.76 -5.73
CA SER A 133 18.33 -19.67 -7.15
C SER A 133 18.87 -18.44 -7.87
N GLY A 134 19.40 -17.44 -7.15
CA GLY A 134 19.83 -16.16 -7.70
C GLY A 134 18.68 -15.29 -8.21
N ARG A 135 17.43 -15.67 -7.91
CA ARG A 135 16.21 -15.01 -8.39
C ARG A 135 15.68 -14.00 -7.38
N VAL A 136 14.92 -13.04 -7.89
CA VAL A 136 14.21 -12.03 -7.10
C VAL A 136 12.73 -12.39 -7.06
N TYR A 137 12.18 -12.50 -5.87
CA TYR A 137 10.77 -12.83 -5.62
C TYR A 137 10.05 -11.68 -4.93
N ASP A 138 8.73 -11.59 -5.12
CA ASP A 138 7.87 -10.76 -4.29
C ASP A 138 7.92 -11.25 -2.83
N ARG A 139 8.17 -10.34 -1.88
CA ARG A 139 8.36 -10.70 -0.47
C ARG A 139 7.09 -11.22 0.18
N LEU A 140 5.93 -10.64 -0.10
CA LEU A 140 4.67 -11.02 0.54
C LEU A 140 4.25 -12.43 0.12
N PHE A 141 4.37 -12.74 -1.16
CA PHE A 141 4.11 -14.07 -1.70
C PHE A 141 5.17 -15.08 -1.26
N TYR A 142 6.44 -14.68 -1.21
CA TYR A 142 7.51 -15.55 -0.73
C TYR A 142 7.31 -15.96 0.74
N GLN A 143 6.82 -15.05 1.59
CA GLN A 143 6.50 -15.33 3.00
C GLN A 143 5.41 -16.40 3.20
N ILE A 144 4.53 -16.59 2.22
CA ILE A 144 3.49 -17.64 2.26
C ILE A 144 3.87 -18.89 1.45
N GLY A 145 5.16 -19.02 1.09
CA GLY A 145 5.71 -20.17 0.38
C GLY A 145 5.49 -20.15 -1.14
N ILE A 146 5.21 -18.99 -1.73
CA ILE A 146 4.99 -18.84 -3.17
C ILE A 146 6.18 -18.11 -3.79
N SER A 147 6.95 -18.81 -4.62
CA SER A 147 8.12 -18.26 -5.30
C SER A 147 7.74 -17.66 -6.65
N ILE A 148 7.32 -16.38 -6.66
CA ILE A 148 6.92 -15.64 -7.87
C ILE A 148 7.68 -14.33 -7.99
N SER A 149 8.16 -13.99 -9.20
CA SER A 149 8.79 -12.69 -9.43
C SER A 149 7.75 -11.57 -9.48
N PRO A 150 8.11 -10.30 -9.21
CA PRO A 150 7.17 -9.18 -9.35
C PRO A 150 6.53 -9.08 -10.73
N PHE A 151 7.28 -9.33 -11.81
CA PHE A 151 6.73 -9.29 -13.16
C PHE A 151 5.69 -10.38 -13.39
N GLU A 152 6.04 -11.61 -13.03
CA GLU A 152 5.13 -12.75 -13.14
C GLU A 152 3.87 -12.52 -12.29
N LEU A 153 4.03 -11.95 -11.10
CA LEU A 153 2.91 -11.59 -10.22
C LEU A 153 1.95 -10.63 -10.91
N GLY A 154 2.44 -9.54 -11.51
CA GLY A 154 1.60 -8.63 -12.29
C GLY A 154 0.88 -9.33 -13.45
N ILE A 155 1.55 -10.24 -14.15
CA ILE A 155 0.95 -11.03 -15.24
C ILE A 155 -0.17 -11.94 -14.72
N GLU A 156 0.05 -12.65 -13.61
CA GLU A 156 -0.94 -13.55 -13.02
C GLU A 156 -2.13 -12.78 -12.42
N MET A 157 -1.90 -11.61 -11.81
CA MET A 157 -2.96 -10.67 -11.42
C MET A 157 -3.83 -10.29 -12.63
N GLY A 158 -3.22 -9.95 -13.76
CA GLY A 158 -3.94 -9.60 -14.98
C GLY A 158 -4.73 -10.78 -15.58
N LYS A 159 -4.17 -11.99 -15.57
CA LYS A 159 -4.89 -13.21 -16.01
C LYS A 159 -6.10 -13.50 -15.12
N PHE A 160 -5.96 -13.34 -13.81
CA PHE A 160 -7.05 -13.48 -12.87
C PHE A 160 -8.16 -12.46 -13.17
N CYS A 161 -7.81 -11.17 -13.24
CA CYS A 161 -8.78 -10.10 -13.52
C CYS A 161 -9.50 -10.31 -14.87
N LYS A 162 -8.78 -10.76 -15.90
CA LYS A 162 -9.38 -11.11 -17.19
C LYS A 162 -10.35 -12.29 -17.11
N SER A 163 -9.98 -13.34 -16.38
CA SER A 163 -10.86 -14.51 -16.16
C SER A 163 -12.12 -14.15 -15.37
N MET A 164 -11.99 -13.16 -14.48
CA MET A 164 -13.09 -12.59 -13.71
C MET A 164 -13.90 -11.54 -14.47
N ASN A 165 -13.48 -11.12 -15.67
CA ASN A 165 -14.11 -10.04 -16.45
C ASN A 165 -14.18 -8.68 -15.70
N PHE A 166 -13.15 -8.36 -14.91
CA PHE A 166 -13.05 -7.06 -14.26
C PHE A 166 -12.66 -5.95 -15.25
N SER A 167 -13.16 -4.74 -15.01
CA SER A 167 -12.82 -3.54 -15.80
C SER A 167 -11.44 -2.98 -15.47
N GLU A 168 -10.89 -3.31 -14.30
CA GLU A 168 -9.61 -2.81 -13.79
C GLU A 168 -8.87 -3.88 -12.96
N PRO A 169 -7.53 -3.78 -12.86
CA PRO A 169 -6.77 -4.66 -12.00
C PRO A 169 -7.12 -4.48 -10.52
N ILE A 170 -7.24 -5.60 -9.79
CA ILE A 170 -7.28 -5.56 -8.32
C ILE A 170 -5.92 -5.17 -7.74
N GLY A 171 -5.89 -4.75 -6.47
CA GLY A 171 -4.64 -4.47 -5.78
C GLY A 171 -3.92 -5.73 -5.30
N LEU A 172 -2.66 -5.53 -4.88
CA LEU A 172 -1.78 -6.60 -4.44
C LEU A 172 -2.32 -7.33 -3.21
N LEU A 173 -2.86 -6.59 -2.23
CA LEU A 173 -3.38 -7.16 -0.99
C LEU A 173 -4.69 -7.92 -1.23
N GLU A 174 -5.54 -7.43 -2.12
CA GLU A 174 -6.76 -8.11 -2.56
C GLU A 174 -6.43 -9.43 -3.27
N PHE A 175 -5.40 -9.43 -4.12
CA PHE A 175 -4.94 -10.65 -4.78
C PHE A 175 -4.30 -11.63 -3.78
N LEU A 176 -3.50 -11.14 -2.83
CA LEU A 176 -2.91 -11.95 -1.76
C LEU A 176 -3.98 -12.59 -0.86
N ALA A 177 -5.10 -11.90 -0.62
CA ALA A 177 -6.21 -12.40 0.20
C ALA A 177 -6.82 -13.70 -0.36
N LEU A 178 -6.75 -13.91 -1.67
CA LEU A 178 -7.19 -15.16 -2.32
C LEU A 178 -6.43 -16.40 -1.81
N PHE A 179 -5.21 -16.22 -1.31
CA PHE A 179 -4.31 -17.30 -0.90
C PHE A 179 -4.14 -17.43 0.62
N THR A 180 -4.46 -16.38 1.37
CA THR A 180 -4.10 -16.27 2.80
C THR A 180 -5.27 -16.43 3.77
N ASN A 181 -6.49 -16.71 3.28
CA ASN A 181 -7.74 -16.66 4.07
C ASN A 181 -7.87 -15.36 4.87
N ASN A 182 -7.18 -14.29 4.45
CA ASN A 182 -7.11 -13.03 5.15
C ASN A 182 -8.15 -12.07 4.57
N ALA A 183 -9.36 -12.09 5.18
CA ALA A 183 -10.45 -11.20 4.79
C ALA A 183 -10.09 -9.71 4.89
N SER A 184 -9.09 -9.33 5.69
CA SER A 184 -8.67 -7.93 5.81
C SER A 184 -8.07 -7.37 4.51
N GLY A 185 -7.50 -8.21 3.66
CA GLY A 185 -7.02 -7.81 2.33
C GLY A 185 -8.16 -7.53 1.34
N LEU A 186 -9.41 -7.85 1.66
CA LEU A 186 -10.60 -7.60 0.83
C LEU A 186 -11.36 -6.34 1.26
N LEU A 187 -10.95 -5.66 2.32
CA LEU A 187 -11.68 -4.51 2.91
C LEU A 187 -11.86 -3.33 1.94
N ASN A 188 -10.98 -3.21 0.95
CA ASN A 188 -11.04 -2.14 -0.06
C ASN A 188 -11.89 -2.50 -1.28
N LEU A 189 -12.42 -3.73 -1.36
CA LEU A 189 -13.35 -4.11 -2.41
C LEU A 189 -14.76 -3.62 -2.04
N GLY A 190 -15.39 -2.90 -2.97
CA GLY A 190 -16.82 -2.58 -2.83
C GLY A 190 -17.67 -3.85 -2.78
N LEU A 191 -18.86 -3.76 -2.15
CA LEU A 191 -19.80 -4.88 -2.00
C LEU A 191 -20.12 -5.57 -3.33
N GLU A 192 -20.20 -4.81 -4.43
CA GLU A 192 -20.44 -5.35 -5.77
C GLU A 192 -19.32 -6.29 -6.25
N LYS A 193 -18.05 -5.92 -6.03
CA LYS A 193 -16.90 -6.78 -6.37
C LYS A 193 -16.81 -8.00 -5.47
N LEU A 194 -17.18 -7.86 -4.19
CA LEU A 194 -17.25 -9.01 -3.27
C LEU A 194 -18.34 -10.00 -3.69
N GLN A 195 -19.50 -9.51 -4.12
CA GLN A 195 -20.56 -10.35 -4.67
C GLN A 195 -20.12 -11.04 -5.97
N GLU A 196 -19.48 -10.31 -6.87
CA GLU A 196 -18.96 -10.87 -8.12
C GLU A 196 -17.91 -11.97 -7.88
N LEU A 197 -17.04 -11.81 -6.87
CA LEU A 197 -16.11 -12.86 -6.44
C LEU A 197 -16.85 -14.10 -5.93
N SER A 198 -17.87 -13.91 -5.09
CA SER A 198 -18.69 -15.00 -4.55
C SER A 198 -19.40 -15.79 -5.66
N ASP A 199 -19.97 -15.10 -6.64
CA ASP A 199 -20.72 -15.73 -7.74
C ASP A 199 -19.81 -16.52 -8.71
N LYS A 200 -18.51 -16.20 -8.72
CA LYS A 200 -17.49 -16.81 -9.58
C LYS A 200 -16.51 -17.68 -8.79
N GLN A 201 -16.91 -18.21 -7.63
CA GLN A 201 -16.04 -19.02 -6.75
C GLN A 201 -15.33 -20.16 -7.48
N PHE A 202 -15.97 -20.81 -8.46
CA PHE A 202 -15.36 -21.85 -9.27
C PHE A 202 -14.13 -21.37 -10.05
N ILE A 203 -14.21 -20.17 -10.65
CA ILE A 203 -13.09 -19.55 -11.39
C ILE A 203 -11.93 -19.25 -10.45
N ILE A 204 -12.24 -18.76 -9.24
CA ILE A 204 -11.25 -18.45 -8.20
C ILE A 204 -10.50 -19.73 -7.79
N GLU A 205 -11.22 -20.81 -7.50
CA GLU A 205 -10.60 -22.08 -7.10
C GLU A 205 -9.79 -22.72 -8.24
N GLU A 206 -10.29 -22.69 -9.47
CA GLU A 206 -9.54 -23.17 -10.64
C GLU A 206 -8.23 -22.39 -10.83
N PHE A 207 -8.29 -21.06 -10.71
CA PHE A 207 -7.12 -20.20 -10.79
C PHE A 207 -6.12 -20.50 -9.66
N LYS A 208 -6.59 -20.56 -8.40
CA LYS A 208 -5.73 -20.85 -7.23
C LYS A 208 -5.01 -22.17 -7.38
N ASN A 209 -5.71 -23.21 -7.82
CA ASN A 209 -5.11 -24.53 -8.02
C ASN A 209 -3.99 -24.49 -9.06
N LYS A 210 -4.22 -23.86 -10.22
CA LYS A 210 -3.18 -23.69 -11.25
C LYS A 210 -2.01 -22.85 -10.75
N TYR A 211 -2.30 -21.79 -10.01
CA TYR A 211 -1.29 -20.86 -9.48
C TYR A 211 -0.40 -21.55 -8.44
N ILE A 212 -1.00 -22.27 -7.49
CA ILE A 212 -0.27 -23.03 -6.46
C ILE A 212 0.61 -24.10 -7.11
N LEU A 213 0.09 -24.88 -8.06
CA LEU A 213 0.87 -25.90 -8.76
C LEU A 213 2.08 -25.32 -9.50
N LYS A 214 1.98 -24.07 -9.97
CA LYS A 214 3.04 -23.41 -10.72
C LYS A 214 4.13 -22.80 -9.83
N TYR A 215 3.75 -22.22 -8.69
CA TYR A 215 4.63 -21.34 -7.92
C TYR A 215 4.91 -21.77 -6.48
N LYS A 216 4.11 -22.69 -5.92
CA LYS A 216 4.33 -23.23 -4.57
C LYS A 216 5.27 -24.44 -4.68
N LYS A 217 6.41 -24.35 -4.03
CA LYS A 217 7.38 -25.46 -3.90
C LYS A 217 7.18 -26.18 -2.58
#